data_AF-A0A7X9DV97-F1
#
_entry.id   AF-A0A7X9DV97-F1
#
_cell.length_a   1.000
_cell.length_b   1.000
_cell.length_c   1.000
_cell.angle_alpha   90.00
_cell.angle_beta   90.00
_cell.angle_gamma   90.00
#
_symmetry.space_group_name_H-M   'P 1'
#
loop_
_entity.id
_entity.type
_entity.pdbx_description
1 polymer ?
#
loop_
_entity_poly.entity_id
_entity_poly.type
_entity_poly.pdbx_seq_one_letter_code
_entity_poly.pdbx_strand_id
1 'polypeptide(L)'
;MACEGSSPAADPCQGVTCSGHGICAISGGKAICACDKGYFAEGLECRPLEPQDPCLGVACSGHGDCIVQDDAAVCVCDMGYHPQGLACLENDPQDPCLGVDCSGRGTCRIEADGPVCECQVGYHPVGLSCVKDTHPCDGITCSGHGQCLADENQEPFCQCDAGYHSEDLTCVENRPEPCDGVTCSGHGSCELDGNDQPRCACEPGYHPVDLNCLPDDPEPCDGVACSGHGRCVAEQGAARCECDAGYHPEGLACAADTSGDGLPIWFLHITDCHFGESAVAASLTTTFFSTVVPAIEPVAAINTGDETDGGSSYQWLLYQDAAAGAPPYPQYFEIPGNHDKKSGDGQPFIASSWTGRAGGGFFGLTHLGTTAGPVRAVRVDTADSTMNAVNIAGILGSAQAAQLVSLIDSDTSDSRFSIIAAHHPMLGLEQLRLGADSMQQIIDRAGALIYLCGHTHRAEIGWLGRTLHVMGPSLGKTSPTTYSLVSLDTTGPAVRLVQLSSSPTWPVTMITSPADAALAGVNPHAGELPAAASVTVRALAFAPGGISKVEVQLGDGPWVEMARLRDHVYQVDLTLPGLAGNTTLRARASAGSGTDVHEITVKVK
;
A
#
# COMPACT_ATOMS: atom_id res chain seq x y z
N MET A 1 -33.72 -26.40 40.63
CA MET A 1 -33.49 -27.27 39.46
C MET A 1 -32.46 -26.52 38.62
N ALA A 2 -31.29 -27.13 38.43
CA ALA A 2 -30.07 -26.49 37.94
C ALA A 2 -30.15 -26.14 36.44
N CYS A 3 -29.46 -25.07 36.03
CA CYS A 3 -29.12 -24.83 34.63
C CYS A 3 -27.96 -25.77 34.24
N GLU A 4 -28.18 -26.61 33.24
CA GLU A 4 -27.15 -27.48 32.66
C GLU A 4 -26.15 -26.63 31.86
N GLY A 5 -24.86 -26.80 32.14
CA GLY A 5 -23.77 -26.16 31.42
C GLY A 5 -23.53 -26.84 30.07
N SER A 6 -23.47 -26.05 29.00
CA SER A 6 -22.94 -26.47 27.71
C SER A 6 -21.41 -26.59 27.79
N SER A 7 -20.87 -27.79 27.56
CA SER A 7 -19.44 -28.04 27.44
C SER A 7 -18.79 -27.21 26.32
N PRO A 8 -17.54 -26.75 26.46
CA PRO A 8 -16.82 -26.09 25.36
C PRO A 8 -16.58 -27.10 24.22
N ALA A 9 -16.81 -26.67 22.98
CA ALA A 9 -16.50 -27.48 21.80
C ALA A 9 -14.99 -27.78 21.78
N ALA A 10 -14.63 -29.05 21.59
CA ALA A 10 -13.23 -29.46 21.50
C ALA A 10 -12.56 -28.81 20.27
N ASP A 11 -11.36 -28.27 20.46
CA ASP A 11 -10.55 -27.70 19.38
C ASP A 11 -10.19 -28.82 18.37
N PRO A 12 -10.64 -28.74 17.10
CA PRO A 12 -10.33 -29.75 16.09
C PRO A 12 -8.84 -29.96 15.85
N CYS A 13 -7.99 -28.96 16.12
CA CYS A 13 -6.54 -29.06 15.99
C CYS A 13 -5.86 -29.67 17.23
N GLN A 14 -6.61 -29.97 18.29
CA GLN A 14 -6.05 -30.57 19.49
C GLN A 14 -5.51 -31.98 19.19
N GLY A 15 -4.18 -32.12 19.18
CA GLY A 15 -3.48 -33.39 18.95
C GLY A 15 -3.10 -33.68 17.49
N VAL A 16 -3.37 -32.76 16.56
CA VAL A 16 -2.97 -32.91 15.15
C VAL A 16 -1.58 -32.30 14.95
N THR A 17 -0.62 -33.13 14.53
CA THR A 17 0.79 -32.73 14.38
C THR A 17 1.22 -32.50 12.94
N CYS A 18 0.35 -32.78 11.96
CA CYS A 18 0.66 -32.69 10.53
C CYS A 18 1.96 -33.43 10.14
N SER A 19 2.19 -34.59 10.76
CA SER A 19 3.41 -35.39 10.61
C SER A 19 4.71 -34.63 10.93
N GLY A 20 4.64 -33.49 11.62
CA GLY A 20 5.80 -32.63 11.92
C GLY A 20 6.28 -31.77 10.75
N HIS A 21 5.58 -31.75 9.62
CA HIS A 21 5.95 -31.05 8.38
C HIS A 21 4.83 -30.13 7.89
N GLY A 22 4.14 -29.48 8.81
CA GLY A 22 3.06 -28.54 8.54
C GLY A 22 2.41 -27.99 9.79
N ILE A 23 1.50 -27.03 9.61
CA ILE A 23 0.75 -26.39 10.70
C ILE A 23 -0.72 -26.82 10.62
N CYS A 24 -1.31 -27.21 11.76
CA CYS A 24 -2.74 -27.48 11.83
C CYS A 24 -3.54 -26.17 11.74
N ALA A 25 -4.52 -26.15 10.84
CA ALA A 25 -5.48 -25.06 10.71
C ALA A 25 -6.91 -25.60 10.72
N ILE A 26 -7.88 -24.77 11.08
CA ILE A 26 -9.30 -25.13 11.07
C ILE A 26 -9.94 -24.57 9.81
N SER A 27 -10.51 -25.44 8.98
CA SER A 27 -11.29 -25.06 7.79
C SER A 27 -12.62 -25.81 7.77
N GLY A 28 -13.72 -25.08 7.64
CA GLY A 28 -15.07 -25.67 7.67
C GLY A 28 -15.41 -26.42 8.96
N GLY A 29 -14.80 -26.04 10.10
CA GLY A 29 -14.99 -26.71 11.39
C GLY A 29 -14.23 -28.04 11.57
N LYS A 30 -13.33 -28.39 10.63
CA LYS A 30 -12.47 -29.58 10.70
C LYS A 30 -11.00 -29.18 10.67
N ALA A 31 -10.14 -29.98 11.29
CA ALA A 31 -8.70 -29.82 11.14
C ALA A 31 -8.26 -30.13 9.71
N ILE A 32 -7.32 -29.34 9.23
CA ILE A 32 -6.57 -29.53 7.99
C ILE A 32 -5.08 -29.27 8.26
N CYS A 33 -4.20 -29.83 7.44
CA CYS A 33 -2.77 -29.58 7.53
C CYS A 33 -2.30 -28.70 6.37
N ALA A 34 -1.73 -27.54 6.70
CA ALA A 34 -1.00 -26.72 5.76
C ALA A 34 0.46 -27.18 5.76
N CYS A 35 0.84 -27.98 4.77
CA CYS A 35 2.14 -28.65 4.71
C CYS A 35 3.28 -27.73 4.26
N ASP A 36 4.48 -27.99 4.78
CA ASP A 36 5.71 -27.33 4.40
C ASP A 36 6.10 -27.63 2.95
N LYS A 37 6.94 -26.76 2.36
CA LYS A 37 7.41 -26.91 0.98
C LYS A 37 8.15 -28.24 0.80
N GLY A 38 7.77 -29.02 -0.23
CA GLY A 38 8.30 -30.36 -0.51
C GLY A 38 7.39 -31.50 -0.05
N TYR A 39 6.29 -31.18 0.62
CA TYR A 39 5.28 -32.13 1.09
C TYR A 39 3.91 -31.75 0.56
N PHE A 40 3.02 -32.73 0.39
CA PHE A 40 1.62 -32.51 0.07
C PHE A 40 0.72 -33.12 1.16
N ALA A 41 -0.45 -32.53 1.34
CA ALA A 41 -1.42 -32.99 2.33
C ALA A 41 -2.15 -34.24 1.83
N GLU A 42 -2.05 -35.33 2.58
CA GLU A 42 -2.85 -36.53 2.40
C GLU A 42 -3.64 -36.79 3.69
N GLY A 43 -4.84 -36.23 3.77
CA GLY A 43 -5.63 -36.22 5.01
C GLY A 43 -5.04 -35.24 6.06
N LEU A 44 -4.72 -35.75 7.25
CA LEU A 44 -4.07 -35.00 8.33
C LEU A 44 -2.55 -35.27 8.40
N GLU A 45 -1.99 -35.84 7.35
CA GLU A 45 -0.57 -36.13 7.21
C GLU A 45 0.04 -35.29 6.08
N CYS A 46 1.27 -34.84 6.27
CA CYS A 46 2.09 -34.23 5.23
C CYS A 46 3.07 -35.29 4.69
N ARG A 47 2.97 -35.64 3.39
CA ARG A 47 3.80 -36.68 2.76
C ARG A 47 4.78 -36.11 1.73
N PRO A 48 6.01 -36.66 1.62
CA PRO A 48 6.99 -36.21 0.63
C PRO A 48 6.54 -36.43 -0.81
N LEU A 49 7.00 -35.58 -1.73
CA LEU A 49 6.90 -35.79 -3.18
C LEU A 49 8.17 -36.53 -3.67
N GLU A 50 8.06 -37.73 -4.25
CA GLU A 50 9.21 -38.52 -4.75
C GLU A 50 9.26 -38.58 -6.30
N PRO A 51 10.43 -38.44 -6.96
CA PRO A 51 10.66 -38.78 -8.37
C PRO A 51 11.34 -40.16 -8.55
N GLN A 52 10.95 -40.97 -9.56
CA GLN A 52 11.57 -42.29 -9.81
C GLN A 52 12.53 -42.27 -11.01
N ASP A 53 13.83 -42.19 -10.73
CA ASP A 53 14.89 -42.61 -11.64
C ASP A 53 15.27 -44.07 -11.31
N PRO A 54 15.14 -45.05 -12.25
CA PRO A 54 15.49 -46.44 -12.00
C PRO A 54 16.96 -46.68 -11.58
N CYS A 55 17.87 -45.77 -11.92
CA CYS A 55 19.27 -45.84 -11.48
C CYS A 55 19.50 -45.27 -10.07
N LEU A 56 18.47 -44.65 -9.46
CA LEU A 56 18.57 -44.09 -8.12
C LEU A 56 18.83 -45.19 -7.09
N GLY A 57 20.04 -45.17 -6.51
CA GLY A 57 20.48 -46.16 -5.51
C GLY A 57 21.13 -47.42 -6.10
N VAL A 58 21.25 -47.52 -7.42
CA VAL A 58 21.99 -48.62 -8.08
C VAL A 58 23.44 -48.20 -8.28
N ALA A 59 24.33 -48.78 -7.48
CA ALA A 59 25.75 -48.41 -7.47
C ALA A 59 26.64 -49.30 -8.36
N CYS A 60 26.08 -50.31 -9.04
CA CYS A 60 26.84 -51.27 -9.85
C CYS A 60 28.04 -51.89 -9.13
N SER A 61 27.86 -52.19 -7.84
CA SER A 61 28.93 -52.65 -6.92
C SER A 61 30.12 -51.70 -6.76
N GLY A 62 30.05 -50.46 -7.25
CA GLY A 62 31.13 -49.46 -7.23
C GLY A 62 32.18 -49.61 -8.33
N HIS A 63 31.92 -50.49 -9.32
CA HIS A 63 32.86 -50.81 -10.41
C HIS A 63 32.16 -50.72 -11.77
N GLY A 64 31.30 -49.72 -11.93
CA GLY A 64 30.58 -49.44 -13.16
C GLY A 64 29.57 -48.32 -12.98
N ASP A 65 29.04 -47.85 -14.12
CA ASP A 65 28.03 -46.81 -14.18
C ASP A 65 26.65 -47.41 -14.47
N CYS A 66 25.62 -46.92 -13.77
CA CYS A 66 24.25 -47.29 -14.06
C CYS A 66 23.70 -46.45 -15.21
N ILE A 67 23.09 -47.11 -16.18
CA ILE A 67 22.31 -46.48 -17.24
C ILE A 67 20.90 -47.05 -17.25
N VAL A 68 19.95 -46.26 -17.74
CA VAL A 68 18.58 -46.73 -17.96
C VAL A 68 18.48 -47.26 -19.39
N GLN A 69 18.10 -48.53 -19.53
CA GLN A 69 17.85 -49.17 -20.81
C GLN A 69 16.52 -49.92 -20.75
N ASP A 70 15.63 -49.65 -21.72
CA ASP A 70 14.26 -50.20 -21.78
C ASP A 70 13.50 -50.03 -20.44
N ASP A 71 13.58 -48.83 -19.85
CA ASP A 71 13.00 -48.45 -18.55
C ASP A 71 13.50 -49.26 -17.33
N ALA A 72 14.61 -50.00 -17.48
CA ALA A 72 15.26 -50.74 -16.41
C ALA A 72 16.70 -50.25 -16.16
N ALA A 73 17.16 -50.34 -14.91
CA ALA A 73 18.57 -50.11 -14.59
C ALA A 73 19.45 -51.21 -15.19
N VAL A 74 20.55 -50.81 -15.83
CA VAL A 74 21.58 -51.70 -16.37
C VAL A 74 22.94 -51.14 -15.97
N CYS A 75 23.83 -52.02 -15.51
CA CYS A 75 25.19 -51.63 -15.12
C CYS A 75 26.17 -51.85 -16.26
N VAL A 76 26.88 -50.79 -16.66
CA VAL A 76 28.01 -50.83 -17.56
C VAL A 76 29.27 -50.90 -16.72
N CYS A 77 29.92 -52.06 -16.68
CA CYS A 77 31.03 -52.32 -15.77
C CYS A 77 32.37 -51.81 -16.29
N ASP A 78 33.21 -51.39 -15.34
CA ASP A 78 34.58 -50.95 -15.58
C ASP A 78 35.47 -52.09 -16.09
N MET A 79 36.60 -51.73 -16.70
CA MET A 79 37.59 -52.69 -17.19
C MET A 79 38.07 -53.64 -16.09
N GLY A 80 38.01 -54.94 -16.37
CA GLY A 80 38.35 -56.00 -15.40
C GLY A 80 37.15 -56.57 -14.65
N TYR A 81 35.94 -56.04 -14.88
CA TYR A 81 34.68 -56.54 -14.32
C TYR A 81 33.66 -56.84 -15.42
N HIS A 82 32.69 -57.70 -15.15
CA HIS A 82 31.57 -58.03 -16.04
C HIS A 82 30.23 -57.91 -15.32
N PRO A 83 29.16 -57.55 -16.06
CA PRO A 83 27.83 -57.42 -15.48
C PRO A 83 27.22 -58.80 -15.20
N GLN A 84 26.68 -58.96 -14.00
CA GLN A 84 25.76 -60.04 -13.66
C GLN A 84 24.58 -59.46 -12.88
N GLY A 85 23.46 -59.24 -13.56
CA GLY A 85 22.36 -58.45 -13.01
C GLY A 85 22.77 -56.97 -12.85
N LEU A 86 22.49 -56.37 -11.69
CA LEU A 86 22.89 -54.98 -11.35
C LEU A 86 24.23 -54.89 -10.62
N ALA A 87 25.04 -55.96 -10.68
CA ALA A 87 26.34 -56.02 -10.03
C ALA A 87 27.45 -56.18 -11.09
N CYS A 88 28.57 -55.50 -10.86
CA CYS A 88 29.81 -55.71 -11.60
C CYS A 88 30.71 -56.65 -10.81
N LEU A 89 31.01 -57.81 -11.39
CA LEU A 89 31.83 -58.86 -10.78
C LEU A 89 33.19 -58.94 -11.47
N GLU A 90 34.26 -59.14 -10.70
CA GLU A 90 35.62 -59.21 -11.24
C GLU A 90 35.76 -60.38 -12.21
N ASN A 91 36.47 -60.16 -13.33
CA ASN A 91 36.65 -61.16 -14.38
C ASN A 91 37.61 -62.27 -13.93
N ASP A 92 37.32 -63.50 -14.36
CA ASP A 92 38.21 -64.64 -14.07
C ASP A 92 39.52 -64.49 -14.85
N PRO A 93 40.69 -64.49 -14.18
CA PRO A 93 41.97 -64.28 -14.84
C PRO A 93 42.44 -65.45 -15.71
N GLN A 94 41.82 -66.64 -15.62
CA GLN A 94 42.13 -67.81 -16.43
C GLN A 94 41.20 -67.98 -17.64
N ASP A 95 39.94 -67.57 -17.51
CA ASP A 95 38.98 -67.50 -18.62
C ASP A 95 38.18 -66.18 -18.56
N PRO A 96 38.71 -65.10 -19.16
CA PRO A 96 38.10 -63.77 -19.04
C PRO A 96 36.70 -63.61 -19.65
N CYS A 97 36.23 -64.55 -20.49
CA CYS A 97 34.86 -64.54 -21.01
C CYS A 97 33.88 -65.37 -20.16
N LEU A 98 34.35 -66.04 -19.11
CA LEU A 98 33.50 -66.85 -18.24
C LEU A 98 32.48 -65.96 -17.51
N GLY A 99 31.20 -66.10 -17.86
CA GLY A 99 30.09 -65.32 -17.28
C GLY A 99 29.72 -64.04 -18.03
N VAL A 100 30.44 -63.68 -19.10
CA VAL A 100 30.15 -62.49 -19.92
C VAL A 100 29.16 -62.84 -21.03
N ASP A 101 27.93 -62.36 -20.94
CA ASP A 101 26.85 -62.66 -21.91
C ASP A 101 26.60 -61.54 -22.94
N CYS A 102 27.37 -60.45 -22.89
CA CYS A 102 27.23 -59.28 -23.76
C CYS A 102 25.80 -58.71 -23.79
N SER A 103 25.14 -58.71 -22.63
CA SER A 103 23.75 -58.29 -22.45
C SER A 103 22.76 -59.11 -23.32
N GLY A 104 23.15 -60.34 -23.69
CA GLY A 104 22.36 -61.24 -24.52
C GLY A 104 22.26 -60.86 -26.01
N ARG A 105 22.99 -59.84 -26.46
CA ARG A 105 22.91 -59.27 -27.83
C ARG A 105 24.25 -59.30 -28.59
N GLY A 106 25.21 -60.09 -28.11
CA GLY A 106 26.53 -60.24 -28.73
C GLY A 106 27.20 -61.56 -28.36
N THR A 107 28.45 -61.72 -28.75
CA THR A 107 29.28 -62.86 -28.36
C THR A 107 30.60 -62.35 -27.76
N CYS A 108 31.00 -62.90 -26.61
CA CYS A 108 32.26 -62.55 -25.97
C CYS A 108 33.44 -63.20 -26.70
N ARG A 109 34.51 -62.43 -26.92
CA ARG A 109 35.79 -62.91 -27.42
C ARG A 109 36.94 -62.29 -26.62
N ILE A 110 38.04 -63.02 -26.48
CA ILE A 110 39.21 -62.55 -25.73
C ILE A 110 40.15 -61.81 -26.67
N GLU A 111 40.48 -60.57 -26.34
CA GLU A 111 41.52 -59.77 -27.00
C GLU A 111 42.72 -59.51 -26.06
N ALA A 112 43.74 -58.79 -26.55
CA ALA A 112 44.98 -58.55 -25.82
C ALA A 112 44.78 -57.83 -24.46
N ASP A 113 43.71 -57.05 -24.34
CA ASP A 113 43.41 -56.22 -23.17
C ASP A 113 42.24 -56.75 -22.32
N GLY A 114 41.73 -57.97 -22.61
CA GLY A 114 40.64 -58.61 -21.86
C GLY A 114 39.47 -59.08 -22.73
N PRO A 115 38.31 -59.43 -22.12
CA PRO A 115 37.12 -59.81 -22.87
C PRO A 115 36.57 -58.59 -23.62
N VAL A 116 36.04 -58.81 -24.83
CA VAL A 116 35.36 -57.79 -25.64
C VAL A 116 34.10 -58.40 -26.22
N CYS A 117 33.02 -57.63 -26.27
CA CYS A 117 31.77 -58.04 -26.89
C CYS A 117 31.73 -57.68 -28.37
N GLU A 118 31.53 -58.69 -29.22
CA GLU A 118 31.19 -58.49 -30.62
C GLU A 118 29.66 -58.48 -30.76
N CYS A 119 29.10 -57.30 -30.97
CA CYS A 119 27.66 -57.08 -30.95
C CYS A 119 26.99 -57.48 -32.26
N GLN A 120 25.74 -57.94 -32.17
CA GLN A 120 24.91 -58.23 -33.34
C GLN A 120 24.60 -56.95 -34.12
N VAL A 121 24.32 -57.08 -35.43
CA VAL A 121 23.98 -55.94 -36.30
C VAL A 121 22.82 -55.13 -35.71
N GLY A 122 23.01 -53.81 -35.63
CA GLY A 122 22.07 -52.88 -34.98
C GLY A 122 22.34 -52.67 -33.50
N TYR A 123 23.51 -53.08 -33.00
CA TYR A 123 24.03 -52.79 -31.67
C TYR A 123 25.53 -52.51 -31.76
N HIS A 124 26.03 -51.59 -30.92
CA HIS A 124 27.46 -51.32 -30.76
C HIS A 124 27.94 -51.63 -29.33
N PRO A 125 29.21 -52.02 -29.16
CA PRO A 125 29.75 -52.34 -27.85
C PRO A 125 30.06 -51.07 -27.05
N VAL A 126 29.60 -51.05 -25.79
CA VAL A 126 30.00 -50.07 -24.76
C VAL A 126 30.40 -50.87 -23.52
N GLY A 127 31.69 -50.89 -23.20
CA GLY A 127 32.25 -51.83 -22.21
C GLY A 127 32.01 -53.28 -22.63
N LEU A 128 31.46 -54.10 -21.74
CA LEU A 128 31.03 -55.48 -22.01
C LEU A 128 29.54 -55.62 -22.30
N SER A 129 28.89 -54.52 -22.69
CA SER A 129 27.46 -54.48 -23.02
C SER A 129 27.25 -54.10 -24.49
N CYS A 130 26.27 -54.72 -25.13
CA CYS A 130 25.85 -54.37 -26.48
C CYS A 130 24.63 -53.45 -26.41
N VAL A 131 24.83 -52.19 -26.79
CA VAL A 131 23.81 -51.13 -26.75
C VAL A 131 23.21 -50.95 -28.14
N LYS A 132 21.88 -50.81 -28.24
CA LYS A 132 21.16 -50.78 -29.52
C LYS A 132 21.49 -49.51 -30.31
N ASP A 133 21.82 -49.67 -31.59
CA ASP A 133 21.94 -48.56 -32.54
C ASP A 133 20.53 -48.05 -32.88
N THR A 134 20.30 -46.75 -32.75
CA THR A 134 19.04 -46.10 -33.15
C THR A 134 19.32 -45.21 -34.35
N HIS A 135 18.57 -45.36 -35.44
CA HIS A 135 18.67 -44.40 -36.54
C HIS A 135 17.87 -43.15 -36.15
N PRO A 136 18.39 -41.93 -36.37
CA PRO A 136 17.73 -40.69 -35.90
C PRO A 136 16.29 -40.53 -36.41
N CYS A 137 16.00 -41.05 -37.62
CA CYS A 137 14.68 -41.03 -38.22
C CYS A 137 13.76 -42.23 -37.88
N ASP A 138 14.17 -43.15 -37.00
CA ASP A 138 13.33 -44.30 -36.65
C ASP A 138 12.06 -43.86 -35.92
N GLY A 139 10.90 -44.11 -36.53
CA GLY A 139 9.58 -43.78 -35.98
C GLY A 139 9.05 -42.37 -36.32
N ILE A 140 9.83 -41.55 -37.04
CA ILE A 140 9.43 -40.20 -37.43
C ILE A 140 8.73 -40.22 -38.79
N THR A 141 7.48 -39.75 -38.81
CA THR A 141 6.61 -39.78 -40.01
C THR A 141 6.43 -38.43 -40.68
N CYS A 142 6.98 -37.33 -40.11
CA CYS A 142 6.77 -35.96 -40.59
C CYS A 142 5.30 -35.62 -40.85
N SER A 143 4.42 -36.14 -39.97
CA SER A 143 2.97 -36.02 -40.07
C SER A 143 2.36 -36.55 -41.38
N GLY A 144 3.09 -37.33 -42.17
CA GLY A 144 2.66 -37.84 -43.48
C GLY A 144 2.76 -36.83 -44.63
N HIS A 145 3.32 -35.64 -44.39
CA HIS A 145 3.43 -34.53 -45.35
C HIS A 145 4.89 -34.06 -45.53
N GLY A 146 5.83 -35.00 -45.43
CA GLY A 146 7.25 -34.74 -45.60
C GLY A 146 8.10 -35.99 -45.47
N GLN A 147 9.41 -35.84 -45.68
CA GLN A 147 10.40 -36.90 -45.54
C GLN A 147 11.36 -36.61 -44.38
N CYS A 148 11.57 -37.58 -43.49
CA CYS A 148 12.59 -37.47 -42.43
C CYS A 148 13.99 -37.70 -43.01
N LEU A 149 14.90 -36.80 -42.67
CA LEU A 149 16.32 -36.85 -43.00
C LEU A 149 17.14 -36.61 -41.74
N ALA A 150 18.35 -37.14 -41.68
CA ALA A 150 19.31 -36.82 -40.63
C ALA A 150 20.30 -35.78 -41.17
N ASP A 151 20.64 -34.78 -40.37
CA ASP A 151 21.63 -33.78 -40.72
C ASP A 151 23.08 -34.28 -40.54
N GLU A 152 24.06 -33.40 -40.75
CA GLU A 152 25.49 -33.73 -40.64
C GLU A 152 25.91 -34.15 -39.22
N ASN A 153 25.11 -33.82 -38.19
CA ASN A 153 25.32 -34.18 -36.79
C ASN A 153 24.50 -35.41 -36.33
N GLN A 154 23.79 -36.06 -37.26
CA GLN A 154 22.83 -37.14 -36.99
C GLN A 154 21.59 -36.69 -36.20
N GLU A 155 21.18 -35.43 -36.28
CA GLU A 155 19.90 -34.98 -35.74
C GLU A 155 18.80 -35.12 -36.80
N PRO A 156 17.60 -35.65 -36.45
CA PRO A 156 16.52 -35.80 -37.42
C PRO A 156 15.82 -34.48 -37.69
N PHE A 157 15.45 -34.23 -38.94
CA PHE A 157 14.59 -33.12 -39.34
C PHE A 157 13.63 -33.53 -40.47
N CYS A 158 12.51 -32.81 -40.60
CA CYS A 158 11.51 -33.07 -41.63
C CYS A 158 11.62 -32.10 -42.79
N GLN A 159 11.80 -32.63 -44.00
CA GLN A 159 11.66 -31.88 -45.24
C GLN A 159 10.19 -31.96 -45.70
N CYS A 160 9.43 -30.88 -45.53
CA CYS A 160 7.98 -30.85 -45.77
C CYS A 160 7.60 -30.63 -47.25
N ASP A 161 6.44 -31.17 -47.62
CA ASP A 161 5.81 -31.01 -48.94
C ASP A 161 5.34 -29.56 -49.17
N ALA A 162 5.15 -29.18 -50.45
CA ALA A 162 4.69 -27.84 -50.81
C ALA A 162 3.30 -27.53 -50.22
N GLY A 163 3.20 -26.38 -49.54
CA GLY A 163 2.00 -25.97 -48.80
C GLY A 163 2.08 -26.27 -47.30
N TYR A 164 3.16 -26.90 -46.83
CA TYR A 164 3.45 -27.16 -45.43
C TYR A 164 4.83 -26.59 -45.06
N HIS A 165 5.04 -26.28 -43.78
CA HIS A 165 6.36 -25.93 -43.24
C HIS A 165 6.67 -26.79 -42.01
N SER A 166 7.95 -26.90 -41.69
CA SER A 166 8.40 -27.72 -40.56
C SER A 166 8.27 -26.96 -39.25
N GLU A 167 7.52 -27.52 -38.30
CA GLU A 167 7.59 -27.20 -36.88
C GLU A 167 8.13 -28.46 -36.19
N ASP A 168 9.40 -28.40 -35.75
CA ASP A 168 10.18 -29.53 -35.26
C ASP A 168 10.14 -30.74 -36.23
N LEU A 169 9.62 -31.88 -35.77
CA LEU A 169 9.47 -33.11 -36.54
C LEU A 169 8.07 -33.27 -37.16
N THR A 170 7.32 -32.17 -37.26
CA THR A 170 5.97 -32.15 -37.83
C THR A 170 5.88 -31.17 -38.99
N CYS A 171 5.16 -31.58 -40.04
CA CYS A 171 4.83 -30.69 -41.16
C CYS A 171 3.43 -30.12 -40.95
N VAL A 172 3.35 -28.78 -40.87
CA VAL A 172 2.12 -28.02 -40.57
C VAL A 172 1.67 -27.24 -41.80
N GLU A 173 0.37 -27.27 -42.10
CA GLU A 173 -0.21 -26.62 -43.28
C GLU A 173 -0.09 -25.09 -43.18
N ASN A 174 0.38 -24.45 -44.25
CA ASN A 174 0.52 -23.00 -44.32
C ASN A 174 -0.85 -22.33 -44.41
N ARG A 175 -1.16 -21.39 -43.51
CA ARG A 175 -2.38 -20.57 -43.56
C ARG A 175 -2.18 -19.33 -44.46
N PRO A 176 -3.25 -18.76 -45.05
CA PRO A 176 -3.15 -17.49 -45.77
C PRO A 176 -2.68 -16.36 -44.85
N GLU A 177 -1.87 -15.44 -45.39
CA GLU A 177 -1.20 -14.37 -44.65
C GLU A 177 -2.22 -13.45 -43.94
N PRO A 178 -2.08 -13.16 -42.64
CA PRO A 178 -3.13 -12.49 -41.87
C PRO A 178 -3.47 -11.06 -42.33
N CYS A 179 -2.56 -10.39 -43.05
CA CYS A 179 -2.79 -9.04 -43.60
C CYS A 179 -3.41 -9.00 -45.00
N ASP A 180 -3.66 -10.15 -45.63
CA ASP A 180 -4.26 -10.19 -46.97
C ASP A 180 -5.69 -9.62 -46.94
N GLY A 181 -5.89 -8.49 -47.64
CA GLY A 181 -7.19 -7.82 -47.77
C GLY A 181 -7.51 -6.77 -46.69
N VAL A 182 -6.60 -6.53 -45.74
CA VAL A 182 -6.76 -5.50 -44.70
C VAL A 182 -6.29 -4.14 -45.23
N THR A 183 -7.19 -3.16 -45.28
CA THR A 183 -6.92 -1.83 -45.86
C THR A 183 -6.75 -0.71 -44.83
N CYS A 184 -6.98 -0.98 -43.54
CA CYS A 184 -6.90 0.01 -42.45
C CYS A 184 -7.69 1.29 -42.73
N SER A 185 -8.86 1.14 -43.38
CA SER A 185 -9.72 2.24 -43.84
C SER A 185 -9.03 3.27 -44.75
N GLY A 186 -7.85 2.96 -45.30
CA GLY A 186 -7.04 3.87 -46.12
C GLY A 186 -6.18 4.88 -45.33
N HIS A 187 -6.14 4.79 -44.00
CA HIS A 187 -5.40 5.71 -43.12
C HIS A 187 -4.36 4.97 -42.24
N GLY A 188 -3.84 3.86 -42.74
CA GLY A 188 -2.83 3.06 -42.05
C GLY A 188 -2.30 1.91 -42.89
N SER A 189 -1.32 1.19 -42.34
CA SER A 189 -0.76 -0.03 -42.93
C SER A 189 -1.05 -1.23 -42.04
N CYS A 190 -1.37 -2.39 -42.63
CA CYS A 190 -1.53 -3.63 -41.87
C CYS A 190 -0.16 -4.16 -41.45
N GLU A 191 -0.03 -4.49 -40.17
CA GLU A 191 1.13 -5.14 -39.57
C GLU A 191 0.67 -6.34 -38.74
N LEU A 192 1.58 -7.25 -38.42
CA LEU A 192 1.31 -8.31 -37.45
C LEU A 192 1.67 -7.84 -36.04
N ASP A 193 0.85 -8.20 -35.05
CA ASP A 193 1.17 -8.01 -33.64
C ASP A 193 2.11 -9.11 -33.10
N GLY A 194 2.42 -9.06 -31.80
CA GLY A 194 3.31 -10.05 -31.17
C GLY A 194 2.74 -11.48 -31.10
N ASN A 195 1.52 -11.71 -31.60
CA ASN A 195 0.84 -13.00 -31.67
C ASN A 195 0.44 -13.37 -33.11
N ASP A 196 1.08 -12.77 -34.11
CA ASP A 196 0.80 -12.95 -35.54
C ASP A 196 -0.65 -12.62 -35.97
N GLN A 197 -1.32 -11.71 -35.25
CA GLN A 197 -2.63 -11.20 -35.64
C GLN A 197 -2.52 -9.88 -36.41
N PRO A 198 -3.38 -9.63 -37.41
CA PRO A 198 -3.35 -8.38 -38.16
C PRO A 198 -3.82 -7.23 -37.29
N ARG A 199 -3.05 -6.14 -37.31
CA ARG A 199 -3.37 -4.85 -36.68
C ARG A 199 -3.08 -3.71 -37.65
N CYS A 200 -3.74 -2.57 -37.44
CA CYS A 200 -3.47 -1.37 -38.24
C CYS A 200 -2.47 -0.45 -37.52
N ALA A 201 -1.37 -0.14 -38.19
CA ALA A 201 -0.52 0.99 -37.86
C ALA A 201 -1.07 2.26 -38.52
N CYS A 202 -1.80 3.06 -37.75
CA CYS A 202 -2.51 4.24 -38.26
C CYS A 202 -1.58 5.45 -38.46
N GLU A 203 -1.93 6.28 -39.45
CA GLU A 203 -1.28 7.57 -39.72
C GLU A 203 -1.53 8.56 -38.56
N PRO A 204 -0.67 9.58 -38.36
CA PRO A 204 -0.86 10.59 -37.33
C PRO A 204 -2.24 11.29 -37.42
N GLY A 205 -2.93 11.38 -36.28
CA GLY A 205 -4.29 11.91 -36.19
C GLY A 205 -5.39 10.85 -36.29
N TYR A 206 -5.02 9.57 -36.32
CA TYR A 206 -5.92 8.42 -36.28
C TYR A 206 -5.39 7.36 -35.30
N HIS A 207 -6.30 6.65 -34.63
CA HIS A 207 -5.99 5.50 -33.79
C HIS A 207 -6.65 4.22 -34.30
N PRO A 208 -6.04 3.04 -34.05
CA PRO A 208 -6.60 1.78 -34.48
C PRO A 208 -7.78 1.36 -33.61
N VAL A 209 -8.88 1.00 -34.27
CA VAL A 209 -10.02 0.29 -33.66
C VAL A 209 -10.34 -0.88 -34.57
N ASP A 210 -10.16 -2.09 -34.05
CA ASP A 210 -10.17 -3.33 -34.82
C ASP A 210 -9.20 -3.24 -36.02
N LEU A 211 -9.69 -3.46 -37.25
CA LEU A 211 -8.93 -3.35 -38.50
C LEU A 211 -9.19 -2.01 -39.23
N ASN A 212 -9.55 -0.97 -38.50
CA ASN A 212 -9.83 0.36 -39.01
C ASN A 212 -9.01 1.42 -38.29
N CYS A 213 -8.73 2.53 -38.99
CA CYS A 213 -8.14 3.72 -38.40
C CYS A 213 -9.22 4.79 -38.27
N LEU A 214 -9.56 5.18 -37.04
CA LEU A 214 -10.55 6.21 -36.74
C LEU A 214 -9.85 7.53 -36.40
N PRO A 215 -10.39 8.69 -36.80
CA PRO A 215 -9.82 9.98 -36.41
C PRO A 215 -9.72 10.12 -34.89
N ASP A 216 -8.61 10.65 -34.40
CA ASP A 216 -8.47 11.02 -33.00
C ASP A 216 -9.44 12.18 -32.66
N ASP A 217 -10.14 12.07 -31.53
CA ASP A 217 -10.91 13.21 -31.01
C ASP A 217 -9.96 14.39 -30.75
N PRO A 218 -10.41 15.65 -30.95
CA PRO A 218 -9.58 16.81 -30.67
C PRO A 218 -9.08 16.74 -29.22
N GLU A 219 -7.76 16.91 -29.05
CA GLU A 219 -7.10 16.93 -27.75
C GLU A 219 -7.88 17.84 -26.79
N PRO A 220 -8.44 17.33 -25.67
CA PRO A 220 -9.37 18.09 -24.84
C PRO A 220 -8.80 19.44 -24.38
N CYS A 221 -7.47 19.53 -24.24
CA CYS A 221 -6.77 20.73 -23.81
C CYS A 221 -6.37 21.70 -24.93
N ASP A 222 -6.66 21.38 -26.20
CA ASP A 222 -6.33 22.27 -27.31
C ASP A 222 -7.12 23.58 -27.21
N GLY A 223 -6.40 24.71 -27.14
CA GLY A 223 -6.98 26.03 -26.94
C GLY A 223 -7.45 26.39 -25.52
N VAL A 224 -7.27 25.50 -24.52
CA VAL A 224 -7.65 25.76 -23.12
C VAL A 224 -6.50 26.42 -22.37
N ALA A 225 -6.64 27.72 -22.10
CA ALA A 225 -5.58 28.51 -21.47
C ALA A 225 -5.67 28.59 -19.93
N CYS A 226 -6.72 28.04 -19.30
CA CYS A 226 -6.94 28.11 -17.85
C CYS A 226 -6.81 29.52 -17.27
N SER A 227 -7.28 30.51 -18.02
CA SER A 227 -7.13 31.95 -17.70
C SER A 227 -5.68 32.43 -17.49
N GLY A 228 -4.68 31.64 -17.87
CA GLY A 228 -3.26 31.92 -17.62
C GLY A 228 -2.79 31.65 -16.19
N HIS A 229 -3.61 31.03 -15.35
CA HIS A 229 -3.35 30.76 -13.93
C HIS A 229 -3.53 29.27 -13.59
N GLY A 230 -3.15 28.40 -14.51
CA GLY A 230 -3.24 26.97 -14.34
C GLY A 230 -2.78 26.22 -15.59
N ARG A 231 -2.67 24.91 -15.44
CA ARG A 231 -2.36 23.98 -16.53
C ARG A 231 -3.61 23.22 -16.93
N CYS A 232 -3.88 23.11 -18.23
CA CYS A 232 -4.89 22.20 -18.69
C CYS A 232 -4.39 20.75 -18.60
N VAL A 233 -5.23 19.87 -18.06
CA VAL A 233 -5.05 18.42 -18.05
C VAL A 233 -6.29 17.76 -18.65
N ALA A 234 -6.08 16.70 -19.43
CA ALA A 234 -7.17 15.88 -19.95
C ALA A 234 -7.56 14.85 -18.87
N GLU A 235 -8.77 14.97 -18.33
CA GLU A 235 -9.34 14.04 -17.34
C GLU A 235 -10.60 13.41 -17.92
N GLN A 236 -10.63 12.08 -18.02
CA GLN A 236 -11.76 11.31 -18.58
C GLN A 236 -12.24 11.78 -19.97
N GLY A 237 -11.32 12.28 -20.81
CA GLY A 237 -11.64 12.78 -22.15
C GLY A 237 -12.19 14.21 -22.20
N ALA A 238 -12.18 14.94 -21.08
CA ALA A 238 -12.54 16.35 -21.01
C ALA A 238 -11.37 17.20 -20.50
N ALA A 239 -11.30 18.46 -20.93
CA ALA A 239 -10.34 19.40 -20.35
C ALA A 239 -10.74 19.79 -18.94
N ARG A 240 -9.75 19.84 -18.05
CA ARG A 240 -9.83 20.39 -16.71
C ARG A 240 -8.63 21.30 -16.48
N CYS A 241 -8.83 22.37 -15.73
CA CYS A 241 -7.74 23.22 -15.27
C CYS A 241 -7.26 22.79 -13.89
N GLU A 242 -5.98 22.45 -13.78
CA GLU A 242 -5.23 22.42 -12.54
C GLU A 242 -4.73 23.83 -12.27
N CYS A 243 -5.39 24.54 -11.37
CA CYS A 243 -5.10 25.95 -11.12
C CYS A 243 -3.87 26.14 -10.23
N ASP A 244 -3.14 27.21 -10.51
CA ASP A 244 -1.99 27.62 -9.70
C ASP A 244 -2.44 27.98 -8.28
N ALA A 245 -1.50 27.92 -7.32
CA ALA A 245 -1.79 28.27 -5.94
C ALA A 245 -2.42 29.67 -5.82
N GLY A 246 -3.56 29.75 -5.11
CA GLY A 246 -4.35 30.97 -4.99
C GLY A 246 -5.40 31.15 -6.09
N TYR A 247 -5.67 30.11 -6.88
CA TYR A 247 -6.76 30.06 -7.86
C TYR A 247 -7.48 28.70 -7.75
N HIS A 248 -8.79 28.69 -8.03
CA HIS A 248 -9.58 27.47 -8.13
C HIS A 248 -10.25 27.36 -9.51
N PRO A 249 -10.58 26.14 -9.96
CA PRO A 249 -11.23 25.94 -11.25
C PRO A 249 -12.70 26.37 -11.20
N GLU A 250 -13.06 27.30 -12.09
CA GLU A 250 -14.43 27.64 -12.47
C GLU A 250 -14.65 27.27 -13.95
N GLY A 251 -15.09 26.03 -14.20
CA GLY A 251 -15.15 25.49 -15.56
C GLY A 251 -13.75 25.33 -16.17
N LEU A 252 -13.48 25.97 -17.32
CA LEU A 252 -12.17 25.98 -17.98
C LEU A 252 -11.34 27.24 -17.66
N ALA A 253 -11.71 27.94 -16.59
CA ALA A 253 -11.03 29.12 -16.08
C ALA A 253 -10.45 28.86 -14.69
N CYS A 254 -9.31 29.47 -14.40
CA CYS A 254 -8.83 29.58 -13.02
C CYS A 254 -9.25 30.94 -12.46
N ALA A 255 -10.15 30.91 -11.49
CA ALA A 255 -10.63 32.09 -10.78
C ALA A 255 -9.75 32.32 -9.55
N ALA A 256 -9.35 33.57 -9.30
CA ALA A 256 -8.53 33.89 -8.15
C ALA A 256 -9.27 33.62 -6.85
N ASP A 257 -8.62 32.90 -5.94
CA ASP A 257 -9.08 32.74 -4.57
C ASP A 257 -9.01 34.12 -3.89
N THR A 258 -10.16 34.70 -3.60
CA THR A 258 -10.21 35.98 -2.88
C THR A 258 -9.81 35.77 -1.44
N SER A 259 -8.73 36.40 -1.01
CA SER A 259 -8.31 36.40 0.39
C SER A 259 -9.45 36.96 1.27
N GLY A 260 -9.84 36.20 2.30
CA GLY A 260 -10.95 36.58 3.17
C GLY A 260 -12.33 36.04 2.74
N ASP A 261 -12.40 35.15 1.75
CA ASP A 261 -13.62 34.46 1.28
C ASP A 261 -14.51 33.82 2.38
N GLY A 262 -13.91 33.49 3.53
CA GLY A 262 -14.61 32.83 4.62
C GLY A 262 -14.76 31.33 4.39
N LEU A 263 -13.97 30.72 3.52
CA LEU A 263 -13.90 29.27 3.31
C LEU A 263 -13.15 28.55 4.45
N PRO A 264 -13.41 27.25 4.67
CA PRO A 264 -12.74 26.53 5.75
C PRO A 264 -11.27 26.28 5.41
N ILE A 265 -10.45 26.18 6.44
CA ILE A 265 -9.09 25.63 6.39
C ILE A 265 -9.03 24.36 7.23
N TRP A 266 -8.10 23.46 6.91
CA TRP A 266 -7.96 22.20 7.65
C TRP A 266 -6.51 21.81 7.88
N PHE A 267 -6.32 21.03 8.93
CA PHE A 267 -5.05 20.50 9.41
C PHE A 267 -5.20 18.99 9.62
N LEU A 268 -4.10 18.28 9.48
CA LEU A 268 -3.99 16.91 9.93
C LEU A 268 -3.12 16.84 11.18
N HIS A 269 -3.57 16.11 12.18
CA HIS A 269 -2.87 15.96 13.44
C HIS A 269 -2.67 14.49 13.80
N ILE A 270 -1.42 14.16 14.11
CA ILE A 270 -0.97 12.86 14.61
C ILE A 270 -0.11 13.07 15.86
N THR A 271 0.14 12.01 16.62
CA THR A 271 0.91 12.08 17.86
C THR A 271 1.42 10.71 18.30
N ASP A 272 2.41 10.70 19.20
CA ASP A 272 2.88 9.54 19.94
C ASP A 272 3.23 8.36 19.00
N CYS A 273 4.21 8.58 18.12
CA CYS A 273 4.67 7.56 17.18
C CYS A 273 5.53 6.47 17.86
N HIS A 274 6.28 6.81 18.90
CA HIS A 274 7.13 5.90 19.68
C HIS A 274 8.02 4.99 18.82
N PHE A 275 8.77 5.58 17.88
CA PHE A 275 9.74 4.82 17.10
C PHE A 275 10.76 4.13 18.00
N GLY A 276 10.96 2.82 17.77
CA GLY A 276 11.80 1.93 18.57
C GLY A 276 11.07 1.00 19.53
N GLU A 277 9.77 1.21 19.77
CA GLU A 277 8.94 0.29 20.57
C GLU A 277 7.83 -0.38 19.73
N SER A 278 7.33 0.32 18.70
CA SER A 278 6.22 -0.13 17.87
C SER A 278 6.65 -0.68 16.51
N ALA A 279 6.18 -1.88 16.17
CA ALA A 279 6.38 -2.47 14.84
C ALA A 279 5.46 -1.85 13.76
N VAL A 280 4.35 -1.20 14.15
CA VAL A 280 3.37 -0.63 13.21
C VAL A 280 3.59 0.86 12.93
N ALA A 281 4.28 1.57 13.83
CA ALA A 281 4.52 3.01 13.71
C ALA A 281 5.15 3.42 12.38
N ALA A 282 6.14 2.66 11.90
CA ALA A 282 6.79 2.92 10.61
C ALA A 282 5.78 2.86 9.46
N SER A 283 5.03 1.76 9.33
CA SER A 283 4.04 1.60 8.26
C SER A 283 2.96 2.67 8.30
N LEU A 284 2.41 2.98 9.47
CA LEU A 284 1.33 3.96 9.59
C LEU A 284 1.82 5.39 9.32
N THR A 285 3.01 5.74 9.81
CA THR A 285 3.63 7.05 9.55
C THR A 285 3.93 7.21 8.06
N THR A 286 4.48 6.19 7.42
CA THR A 286 4.72 6.20 5.96
C THR A 286 3.42 6.35 5.19
N THR A 287 2.38 5.56 5.51
CA THR A 287 1.07 5.71 4.85
C THR A 287 0.46 7.09 5.06
N PHE A 288 0.60 7.66 6.26
CA PHE A 288 0.10 9.00 6.54
C PHE A 288 0.75 10.05 5.62
N PHE A 289 2.08 10.04 5.48
CA PHE A 289 2.76 11.03 4.65
C PHE A 289 2.74 10.74 3.15
N SER A 290 2.72 9.47 2.74
CA SER A 290 2.75 9.11 1.30
C SER A 290 1.36 9.06 0.67
N THR A 291 0.30 8.88 1.46
CA THR A 291 -1.05 8.66 0.95
C THR A 291 -2.06 9.66 1.52
N VAL A 292 -2.09 9.84 2.85
CA VAL A 292 -3.13 10.66 3.49
C VAL A 292 -2.87 12.16 3.28
N VAL A 293 -1.67 12.63 3.59
CA VAL A 293 -1.30 14.05 3.44
C VAL A 293 -1.46 14.53 1.99
N PRO A 294 -0.96 13.82 0.96
CA PRO A 294 -1.12 14.25 -0.42
C PRO A 294 -2.57 14.21 -0.92
N ALA A 295 -3.41 13.32 -0.39
CA ALA A 295 -4.81 13.22 -0.82
C ALA A 295 -5.74 14.22 -0.12
N ILE A 296 -5.36 14.72 1.06
CA ILE A 296 -6.14 15.69 1.85
C ILE A 296 -5.65 17.13 1.64
N GLU A 297 -4.38 17.31 1.28
CA GLU A 297 -3.77 18.62 1.02
C GLU A 297 -4.04 19.64 2.17
N PRO A 298 -3.68 19.30 3.42
CA PRO A 298 -3.93 20.20 4.56
C PRO A 298 -3.05 21.44 4.52
N VAL A 299 -3.48 22.50 5.22
CA VAL A 299 -2.66 23.68 5.48
C VAL A 299 -1.36 23.30 6.18
N ALA A 300 -1.46 22.39 7.16
CA ALA A 300 -0.31 21.73 7.74
C ALA A 300 -0.66 20.34 8.28
N ALA A 301 0.33 19.45 8.24
CA ALA A 301 0.36 18.25 9.07
C ALA A 301 1.16 18.55 10.35
N ILE A 302 0.66 18.10 11.51
CA ILE A 302 1.18 18.46 12.82
C ILE A 302 1.40 17.18 13.64
N ASN A 303 2.62 16.97 14.13
CA ASN A 303 2.93 15.92 15.09
C ASN A 303 3.10 16.51 16.49
N THR A 304 2.30 16.08 17.47
CA THR A 304 2.35 16.64 18.83
C THR A 304 3.28 15.92 19.80
N GLY A 305 4.36 15.32 19.30
CA GLY A 305 5.45 14.79 20.10
C GLY A 305 5.38 13.29 20.36
N ASP A 306 6.43 12.82 21.05
CA ASP A 306 6.76 11.41 21.21
C ASP A 306 6.98 10.73 19.85
N GLU A 307 7.75 11.41 18.98
CA GLU A 307 8.22 10.85 17.72
C GLU A 307 9.02 9.56 18.00
N THR A 308 9.88 9.58 19.01
CA THR A 308 10.74 8.47 19.41
C THR A 308 10.38 7.96 20.79
N ASP A 309 10.60 6.66 21.07
CA ASP A 309 10.29 6.13 22.41
C ASP A 309 11.39 6.44 23.46
N GLY A 310 12.60 6.78 23.02
CA GLY A 310 13.73 7.02 23.91
C GLY A 310 14.67 8.15 23.51
N GLY A 311 14.36 8.91 22.46
CA GLY A 311 15.22 10.00 21.98
C GLY A 311 16.57 9.55 21.40
N SER A 312 16.79 8.25 21.17
CA SER A 312 18.08 7.77 20.66
C SER A 312 18.26 8.11 19.17
N SER A 313 19.50 8.31 18.73
CA SER A 313 19.81 8.61 17.33
C SER A 313 19.28 7.55 16.36
N TYR A 314 19.27 6.27 16.75
CA TYR A 314 18.72 5.20 15.93
C TYR A 314 17.20 5.33 15.75
N GLN A 315 16.47 5.64 16.82
CA GLN A 315 15.01 5.85 16.73
C GLN A 315 14.66 7.05 15.86
N TRP A 316 15.43 8.13 15.96
CA TRP A 316 15.29 9.31 15.10
C TRP A 316 15.54 8.99 13.63
N LEU A 317 16.51 8.14 13.30
CA LEU A 317 16.73 7.66 11.93
C LEU A 317 15.54 6.87 11.40
N LEU A 318 14.96 5.98 12.21
CA LEU A 318 13.76 5.21 11.81
C LEU A 318 12.56 6.12 11.57
N TYR A 319 12.36 7.11 12.44
CA TYR A 319 11.30 8.10 12.27
C TYR A 319 11.49 8.93 10.99
N GLN A 320 12.71 9.39 10.72
CA GLN A 320 13.02 10.16 9.50
C GLN A 320 12.77 9.35 8.22
N ASP A 321 13.13 8.07 8.22
CA ASP A 321 12.86 7.19 7.08
C ASP A 321 11.35 7.05 6.83
N ALA A 322 10.59 6.78 7.89
CA ALA A 322 9.15 6.62 7.79
C ALA A 322 8.42 7.92 7.43
N ALA A 323 8.94 9.08 7.86
CA ALA A 323 8.40 10.41 7.59
C ALA A 323 9.03 11.09 6.35
N ALA A 324 9.77 10.36 5.51
CA ALA A 324 10.48 10.93 4.36
C ALA A 324 9.55 11.63 3.34
N GLY A 325 8.29 11.21 3.26
CA GLY A 325 7.26 11.85 2.42
C GLY A 325 6.63 13.11 3.02
N ALA A 326 7.03 13.52 4.23
CA ALA A 326 6.46 14.68 4.89
C ALA A 326 6.77 15.98 4.12
N PRO A 327 5.83 16.93 4.04
CA PRO A 327 6.09 18.27 3.53
C PRO A 327 7.27 18.93 4.26
N PRO A 328 7.95 19.92 3.65
CA PRO A 328 8.93 20.71 4.37
C PRO A 328 8.27 21.58 5.45
N TYR A 329 9.06 22.03 6.42
CA TYR A 329 8.65 23.10 7.33
C TYR A 329 8.38 24.39 6.51
N PRO A 330 7.28 25.15 6.77
CA PRO A 330 6.36 24.99 7.89
C PRO A 330 5.11 24.11 7.64
N GLN A 331 4.90 23.57 6.43
CA GLN A 331 3.71 22.76 6.10
C GLN A 331 3.68 21.41 6.84
N TYR A 332 4.83 20.95 7.34
CA TYR A 332 4.91 19.94 8.37
C TYR A 332 5.73 20.46 9.54
N PHE A 333 5.25 20.22 10.76
CA PHE A 333 6.06 20.45 11.94
C PHE A 333 5.69 19.52 13.10
N GLU A 334 6.64 19.42 14.00
CA GLU A 334 6.66 18.60 15.19
C GLU A 334 6.89 19.49 16.41
N ILE A 335 6.54 18.96 17.57
CA ILE A 335 6.94 19.51 18.87
C ILE A 335 7.48 18.36 19.71
N PRO A 336 8.43 18.60 20.62
CA PRO A 336 9.00 17.51 21.41
C PRO A 336 7.96 16.94 22.40
N GLY A 337 7.93 15.63 22.53
CA GLY A 337 7.30 14.92 23.64
C GLY A 337 8.29 14.51 24.73
N ASN A 338 7.79 13.99 25.85
CA ASN A 338 8.64 13.60 26.98
C ASN A 338 9.55 12.40 26.65
N HIS A 339 9.16 11.52 25.74
CA HIS A 339 10.00 10.42 25.28
C HIS A 339 11.14 10.90 24.37
N ASP A 340 10.95 11.96 23.60
CA ASP A 340 12.00 12.54 22.75
C ASP A 340 13.16 13.13 23.54
N LYS A 341 12.90 13.52 24.79
CA LYS A 341 13.91 14.03 25.74
C LYS A 341 14.38 13.00 26.75
N LYS A 342 13.83 11.79 26.75
CA LYS A 342 14.05 10.77 27.80
C LYS A 342 15.52 10.42 28.05
N SER A 343 16.36 10.51 27.02
CA SER A 343 17.80 10.19 27.10
C SER A 343 18.71 11.40 27.29
N GLY A 344 18.18 12.63 27.43
CA GLY A 344 19.03 13.82 27.56
C GLY A 344 18.30 15.15 27.55
N ASP A 345 18.92 16.14 26.93
CA ASP A 345 18.50 17.54 26.88
C ASP A 345 17.59 17.89 25.68
N GLY A 346 17.18 16.88 24.91
CA GLY A 346 16.35 17.04 23.72
C GLY A 346 17.10 17.52 22.47
N GLN A 347 18.43 17.66 22.49
CA GLN A 347 19.19 18.00 21.28
C GLN A 347 18.97 17.04 20.09
N PRO A 348 18.70 15.73 20.29
CA PRO A 348 18.31 14.85 19.19
C PRO A 348 17.09 15.36 18.41
N PHE A 349 16.07 15.92 19.07
CA PHE A 349 14.93 16.56 18.40
C PHE A 349 15.39 17.72 17.51
N ILE A 350 16.24 18.62 18.02
CA ILE A 350 16.75 19.76 17.24
C ILE A 350 17.54 19.29 16.03
N ALA A 351 18.38 18.26 16.20
CA ALA A 351 19.22 17.74 15.14
C ALA A 351 18.45 16.92 14.09
N SER A 352 17.30 16.33 14.46
CA SER A 352 16.69 15.25 13.68
C SER A 352 15.26 15.54 13.18
N SER A 353 14.46 16.30 13.92
CA SER A 353 13.10 16.67 13.46
C SER A 353 13.16 17.62 12.26
N TRP A 354 12.08 17.68 11.46
CA TRP A 354 11.97 18.68 10.39
C TRP A 354 11.98 20.08 10.98
N THR A 355 11.26 20.26 12.08
CA THR A 355 11.13 21.53 12.79
C THR A 355 12.45 22.03 13.35
N GLY A 356 13.19 21.16 14.04
CA GLY A 356 14.48 21.48 14.63
C GLY A 356 15.51 21.89 13.58
N ARG A 357 15.64 21.08 12.51
CA ARG A 357 16.59 21.35 11.42
C ARG A 357 16.26 22.60 10.61
N ALA A 358 14.99 22.97 10.53
CA ALA A 358 14.54 24.21 9.91
C ALA A 358 14.77 25.45 10.80
N GLY A 359 15.32 25.28 12.01
CA GLY A 359 15.54 26.39 12.96
C GLY A 359 14.31 26.78 13.76
N GLY A 360 13.25 25.96 13.74
CA GLY A 360 12.02 26.19 14.52
C GLY A 360 12.23 26.05 16.03
N GLY A 361 13.32 25.45 16.50
CA GLY A 361 13.58 25.24 17.92
C GLY A 361 12.54 24.34 18.60
N PHE A 362 12.58 24.27 19.93
CA PHE A 362 11.64 23.46 20.73
C PHE A 362 10.23 24.06 20.83
N PHE A 363 10.15 25.39 20.84
CA PHE A 363 8.91 26.16 20.95
C PHE A 363 9.04 27.45 20.14
N GLY A 364 7.92 28.11 19.87
CA GLY A 364 7.91 29.38 19.14
C GLY A 364 6.65 29.56 18.32
N LEU A 365 6.71 30.48 17.35
CA LEU A 365 5.63 30.70 16.39
C LEU A 365 5.98 30.05 15.05
N THR A 366 5.00 29.40 14.44
CA THR A 366 5.03 28.96 13.04
C THR A 366 3.91 29.68 12.31
N HIS A 367 4.24 30.36 11.21
CA HIS A 367 3.27 31.05 10.37
C HIS A 367 3.00 30.25 9.10
N LEU A 368 1.73 30.03 8.79
CA LEU A 368 1.26 29.29 7.62
C LEU A 368 0.44 30.23 6.74
N GLY A 369 0.82 30.36 5.47
CA GLY A 369 0.04 31.11 4.49
C GLY A 369 -1.14 30.27 4.00
N THR A 370 -2.35 30.85 3.97
CA THR A 370 -3.53 30.20 3.39
C THR A 370 -4.36 31.22 2.62
N THR A 371 -5.21 30.74 1.71
CA THR A 371 -6.17 31.57 0.96
C THR A 371 -7.25 32.15 1.87
N ALA A 372 -7.60 31.46 2.95
CA ALA A 372 -8.48 31.99 3.98
C ALA A 372 -7.79 33.04 4.87
N GLY A 373 -6.47 33.22 4.79
CA GLY A 373 -5.69 34.17 5.60
C GLY A 373 -4.60 33.49 6.44
N PRO A 374 -3.65 34.26 7.00
CA PRO A 374 -2.51 33.68 7.71
C PRO A 374 -2.96 32.94 8.97
N VAL A 375 -2.35 31.77 9.21
CA VAL A 375 -2.53 30.99 10.44
C VAL A 375 -1.26 31.08 11.27
N ARG A 376 -1.42 31.31 12.56
CA ARG A 376 -0.35 31.18 13.55
C ARG A 376 -0.50 29.89 14.34
N ALA A 377 0.51 29.05 14.32
CA ALA A 377 0.66 27.96 15.28
C ALA A 377 1.65 28.36 16.37
N VAL A 378 1.19 28.38 17.62
CA VAL A 378 2.04 28.54 18.80
C VAL A 378 2.48 27.15 19.24
N ARG A 379 3.75 26.84 19.03
CA ARG A 379 4.37 25.58 19.46
C ARG A 379 4.88 25.74 20.88
N VAL A 380 4.46 24.87 21.78
CA VAL A 380 4.82 24.92 23.19
C VAL A 380 5.47 23.60 23.61
N ASP A 381 6.67 23.72 24.16
CA ASP A 381 7.44 22.59 24.66
C ASP A 381 7.06 22.31 26.11
N THR A 382 6.31 21.24 26.31
CA THR A 382 5.90 20.79 27.65
C THR A 382 6.71 19.60 28.14
N ALA A 383 7.69 19.14 27.36
CA ALA A 383 8.47 17.95 27.62
C ALA A 383 9.64 18.22 28.58
N ASP A 384 9.79 17.33 29.56
CA ASP A 384 10.90 17.37 30.52
C ASP A 384 11.41 15.97 30.85
N SER A 385 12.72 15.86 31.07
CA SER A 385 13.42 14.61 31.39
C SER A 385 14.10 14.64 32.75
N THR A 386 13.94 15.72 33.53
CA THR A 386 14.71 15.92 34.78
C THR A 386 14.15 15.14 35.96
N MET A 387 12.83 14.93 36.04
CA MET A 387 12.18 14.12 37.08
C MET A 387 11.01 13.31 36.52
N ASN A 388 10.91 12.02 36.86
CA ASN A 388 9.86 11.13 36.35
C ASN A 388 8.43 11.66 36.56
N ALA A 389 8.13 12.27 37.71
CA ALA A 389 6.81 12.82 37.98
C ALA A 389 6.50 14.06 37.09
N VAL A 390 7.52 14.82 36.71
CA VAL A 390 7.41 15.99 35.82
C VAL A 390 7.39 15.54 34.36
N ASN A 391 8.08 14.46 34.03
CA ASN A 391 8.04 13.80 32.72
C ASN A 391 6.63 13.31 32.37
N ILE A 392 5.87 12.80 33.35
CA ILE A 392 4.47 12.35 33.16
C ILE A 392 3.49 13.53 33.20
N ALA A 393 3.72 14.53 34.04
CA ALA A 393 2.74 15.62 34.24
C ALA A 393 2.98 16.83 33.32
N GLY A 394 4.06 16.84 32.54
CA GLY A 394 4.54 17.98 31.77
C GLY A 394 4.94 19.20 32.63
N ILE A 395 5.67 20.11 31.99
CA ILE A 395 5.99 21.42 32.58
C ILE A 395 6.06 22.51 31.52
N LEU A 396 5.42 23.64 31.81
CA LEU A 396 5.67 24.91 31.13
C LEU A 396 6.43 25.85 32.07
N GLY A 397 7.74 25.98 31.85
CA GLY A 397 8.59 26.86 32.63
C GLY A 397 8.26 28.33 32.42
N SER A 398 8.36 29.15 33.48
CA SER A 398 8.03 30.58 33.44
C SER A 398 8.84 31.38 32.42
N ALA A 399 10.10 31.00 32.18
CA ALA A 399 10.94 31.62 31.16
C ALA A 399 10.41 31.37 29.74
N GLN A 400 10.03 30.12 29.42
CA GLN A 400 9.42 29.78 28.13
C GLN A 400 8.09 30.51 27.96
N ALA A 401 7.24 30.51 29.00
CA ALA A 401 5.96 31.19 28.96
C ALA A 401 6.11 32.69 28.69
N ALA A 402 7.03 33.37 29.39
CA ALA A 402 7.30 34.78 29.17
C ALA A 402 7.82 35.08 27.75
N GLN A 403 8.68 34.21 27.20
CA GLN A 403 9.16 34.34 25.83
C GLN A 403 8.04 34.16 24.81
N LEU A 404 7.17 33.15 24.98
CA LEU A 404 6.03 32.94 24.10
C LEU A 404 5.04 34.11 24.14
N VAL A 405 4.73 34.63 25.33
CA VAL A 405 3.91 35.84 25.46
C VAL A 405 4.55 37.02 24.73
N SER A 406 5.86 37.24 24.89
CA SER A 406 6.57 38.29 24.17
C SER A 406 6.52 38.09 22.66
N LEU A 407 6.67 36.86 22.17
CA LEU A 407 6.59 36.54 20.74
C LEU A 407 5.19 36.86 20.21
N ILE A 408 4.14 36.40 20.88
CA ILE A 408 2.74 36.66 20.51
C ILE A 408 2.44 38.16 20.47
N ASP A 409 2.91 38.92 21.47
CA ASP A 409 2.67 40.35 21.58
C ASP A 409 3.44 41.16 20.54
N SER A 410 4.61 40.67 20.12
CA SER A 410 5.45 41.29 19.08
C SER A 410 5.08 40.87 17.66
N ASP A 411 4.23 39.85 17.52
CA ASP A 411 3.86 39.30 16.22
C ASP A 411 2.89 40.25 15.50
N THR A 412 3.42 40.96 14.51
CA THR A 412 2.64 41.88 13.68
C THR A 412 1.98 41.20 12.48
N SER A 413 2.09 39.86 12.35
CA SER A 413 1.34 39.15 11.33
C SER A 413 -0.16 39.28 11.62
N ASP A 414 -0.93 39.69 10.61
CA ASP A 414 -2.39 39.77 10.68
C ASP A 414 -3.00 38.36 10.62
N SER A 415 -2.67 37.55 11.63
CA SER A 415 -3.06 36.16 11.73
C SER A 415 -4.57 36.07 11.94
N ARG A 416 -5.28 35.55 10.94
CA ARG A 416 -6.73 35.36 11.01
C ARG A 416 -7.11 34.27 12.00
N PHE A 417 -6.27 33.23 12.09
CA PHE A 417 -6.49 32.08 12.96
C PHE A 417 -5.25 31.78 13.80
N SER A 418 -5.46 31.32 15.03
CA SER A 418 -4.39 30.86 15.90
C SER A 418 -4.72 29.47 16.47
N ILE A 419 -3.71 28.61 16.54
CA ILE A 419 -3.78 27.28 17.17
C ILE A 419 -2.62 27.12 18.16
N ILE A 420 -2.79 26.25 19.15
CA ILE A 420 -1.71 25.77 20.02
C ILE A 420 -1.38 24.33 19.64
N ALA A 421 -0.09 24.00 19.58
CA ALA A 421 0.41 22.63 19.57
C ALA A 421 1.30 22.43 20.79
N ALA A 422 0.95 21.46 21.64
CA ALA A 422 1.70 21.09 22.85
C ALA A 422 1.57 19.58 23.10
N HIS A 423 2.57 18.93 23.70
CA HIS A 423 2.51 17.48 23.90
C HIS A 423 1.51 17.07 24.99
N HIS A 424 1.66 17.64 26.19
CA HIS A 424 0.79 17.29 27.32
C HIS A 424 -0.59 17.96 27.22
N PRO A 425 -1.67 17.24 27.56
CA PRO A 425 -3.02 17.78 27.50
C PRO A 425 -3.29 18.79 28.61
N MET A 426 -4.34 19.59 28.46
CA MET A 426 -4.83 20.53 29.49
C MET A 426 -6.09 20.02 30.20
N LEU A 427 -6.61 18.87 29.76
CA LEU A 427 -7.77 18.18 30.32
C LEU A 427 -7.37 16.75 30.74
N GLY A 428 -8.16 16.15 31.63
CA GLY A 428 -7.96 14.78 32.08
C GLY A 428 -7.03 14.61 33.28
N LEU A 429 -6.78 13.36 33.67
CA LEU A 429 -6.01 13.04 34.90
C LEU A 429 -4.50 13.33 34.76
N GLU A 430 -3.99 13.18 33.54
CA GLU A 430 -2.59 13.39 33.13
C GLU A 430 -2.39 14.79 32.50
N GLN A 431 -3.29 15.72 32.79
CA GLN A 431 -3.16 17.11 32.33
C GLN A 431 -1.89 17.78 32.85
N LEU A 432 -1.41 18.74 32.07
CA LEU A 432 -0.35 19.68 32.43
C LEU A 432 -0.68 20.31 33.79
N ARG A 433 0.16 20.05 34.79
CA ARG A 433 -0.03 20.62 36.15
C ARG A 433 0.84 21.84 36.38
N LEU A 434 2.11 21.76 35.99
CA LEU A 434 3.08 22.82 36.23
C LEU A 434 3.06 23.80 35.07
N GLY A 435 2.60 25.03 35.32
CA GLY A 435 2.46 26.06 34.30
C GLY A 435 1.13 26.06 33.56
N ALA A 436 0.12 25.31 34.03
CA ALA A 436 -1.22 25.27 33.43
C ALA A 436 -1.86 26.66 33.30
N ASP A 437 -1.76 27.50 34.35
CA ASP A 437 -2.27 28.88 34.30
C ASP A 437 -1.55 29.72 33.23
N SER A 438 -0.24 29.51 33.07
CA SER A 438 0.54 30.17 32.02
C SER A 438 0.18 29.68 30.63
N MET A 439 -0.12 28.38 30.47
CA MET A 439 -0.62 27.83 29.22
C MET A 439 -1.99 28.43 28.88
N GLN A 440 -2.90 28.52 29.85
CA GLN A 440 -4.21 29.17 29.64
C GLN A 440 -4.05 30.64 29.25
N GLN A 441 -3.13 31.38 29.89
CA GLN A 441 -2.81 32.75 29.49
C GLN A 441 -2.29 32.83 28.04
N ILE A 442 -1.45 31.88 27.61
CA ILE A 442 -0.96 31.82 26.23
C ILE A 442 -2.11 31.51 25.25
N ILE A 443 -2.98 30.55 25.57
CA ILE A 443 -4.18 30.21 24.78
C ILE A 443 -5.04 31.46 24.59
N ASP A 444 -5.37 32.14 25.68
CA ASP A 444 -6.24 33.32 25.67
C ASP A 444 -5.58 34.49 24.93
N ARG A 445 -4.29 34.73 25.18
CA ARG A 445 -3.52 35.83 24.57
C ARG A 445 -3.33 35.63 23.07
N ALA A 446 -3.12 34.39 22.63
CA ALA A 446 -3.00 34.03 21.22
C ALA A 446 -4.36 34.07 20.51
N GLY A 447 -5.48 34.06 21.23
CA GLY A 447 -6.82 33.90 20.66
C GLY A 447 -6.99 32.54 19.98
N ALA A 448 -6.37 31.49 20.55
CA ALA A 448 -6.32 30.20 19.90
C ALA A 448 -7.68 29.49 19.88
N LEU A 449 -8.08 29.00 18.71
CA LEU A 449 -9.36 28.29 18.54
C LEU A 449 -9.22 26.78 18.73
N ILE A 450 -8.01 26.25 18.58
CA ILE A 450 -7.70 24.82 18.72
C ILE A 450 -6.45 24.67 19.60
N TYR A 451 -6.45 23.64 20.45
CA TYR A 451 -5.30 23.12 21.18
C TYR A 451 -5.10 21.65 20.79
N LEU A 452 -3.99 21.34 20.11
CA LEU A 452 -3.62 19.99 19.68
C LEU A 452 -2.60 19.38 20.65
N CYS A 453 -2.82 18.12 21.04
CA CYS A 453 -1.94 17.38 21.95
C CYS A 453 -2.03 15.85 21.83
N GLY A 454 -1.23 15.15 22.65
CA GLY A 454 -1.16 13.69 22.71
C GLY A 454 -0.89 13.17 24.12
N HIS A 455 0.21 12.43 24.31
CA HIS A 455 0.76 11.94 25.58
C HIS A 455 0.02 10.75 26.21
N THR A 456 -1.32 10.78 26.26
CA THR A 456 -2.10 9.75 26.99
C THR A 456 -2.37 8.50 26.15
N HIS A 457 -1.98 8.52 24.87
CA HIS A 457 -2.28 7.54 23.82
C HIS A 457 -3.77 7.36 23.51
N ARG A 458 -4.66 8.16 24.11
CA ARG A 458 -6.12 8.09 23.95
C ARG A 458 -6.63 9.27 23.15
N ALA A 459 -7.69 9.03 22.40
CA ALA A 459 -8.43 10.11 21.78
C ALA A 459 -9.39 10.76 22.79
N GLU A 460 -9.28 12.07 23.00
CA GLU A 460 -10.20 12.84 23.83
C GLU A 460 -10.43 14.22 23.21
N ILE A 461 -11.68 14.66 23.17
CA ILE A 461 -12.06 15.96 22.61
C ILE A 461 -12.85 16.72 23.67
N GLY A 462 -12.44 17.95 23.96
CA GLY A 462 -12.98 18.77 25.04
C GLY A 462 -12.92 20.27 24.73
N TRP A 463 -13.34 21.09 25.68
CA TRP A 463 -13.32 22.55 25.55
C TRP A 463 -12.54 23.21 26.68
N LEU A 464 -11.62 24.10 26.31
CA LEU A 464 -10.95 25.05 27.21
C LEU A 464 -11.56 26.42 26.97
N GLY A 465 -12.68 26.71 27.63
CA GLY A 465 -13.46 27.91 27.35
C GLY A 465 -14.01 27.87 25.92
N ARG A 466 -13.43 28.64 25.00
CA ARG A 466 -13.80 28.67 23.56
C ARG A 466 -12.82 27.92 22.67
N THR A 467 -11.73 27.38 23.21
CA THR A 467 -10.70 26.65 22.47
C THR A 467 -11.05 25.16 22.45
N LEU A 468 -11.10 24.56 21.26
CA LEU A 468 -11.33 23.13 21.10
C LEU A 468 -10.03 22.38 21.45
N HIS A 469 -10.07 21.57 22.50
CA HIS A 469 -8.96 20.70 22.91
C HIS A 469 -9.09 19.35 22.19
N VAL A 470 -8.11 19.01 21.36
CA VAL A 470 -8.06 17.79 20.57
C VAL A 470 -6.82 16.99 21.00
N MET A 471 -7.05 15.90 21.71
CA MET A 471 -6.02 14.92 22.07
C MET A 471 -6.11 13.72 21.12
N GLY A 472 -5.04 13.46 20.39
CA GLY A 472 -4.96 12.34 19.44
C GLY A 472 -4.59 11.03 20.12
N PRO A 473 -5.06 9.87 19.61
CA PRO A 473 -4.54 8.59 20.06
C PRO A 473 -3.13 8.35 19.51
N SER A 474 -2.39 7.45 20.16
CA SER A 474 -1.04 7.12 19.72
C SER A 474 -1.02 6.37 18.40
N LEU A 475 -0.15 6.78 17.48
CA LEU A 475 0.14 6.00 16.28
C LEU A 475 0.97 4.74 16.59
N GLY A 476 1.86 4.81 17.57
CA GLY A 476 2.74 3.70 17.93
C GLY A 476 2.11 2.66 18.84
N LYS A 477 1.21 3.06 19.74
CA LYS A 477 0.77 2.25 20.88
C LYS A 477 -0.72 1.92 20.91
N THR A 478 -1.51 2.50 20.01
CA THR A 478 -2.96 2.25 19.93
C THR A 478 -3.30 1.53 18.61
N SER A 479 -4.14 0.50 18.66
CA SER A 479 -4.64 -0.20 17.48
C SER A 479 -6.07 -0.70 17.70
N PRO A 480 -7.03 -0.39 16.81
CA PRO A 480 -6.90 0.54 15.69
C PRO A 480 -6.64 1.97 16.17
N THR A 481 -6.01 2.80 15.32
CA THR A 481 -5.71 4.21 15.63
C THR A 481 -6.33 5.15 14.60
N THR A 482 -6.27 6.45 14.88
CA THR A 482 -6.84 7.51 14.05
C THR A 482 -5.88 8.68 13.94
N TYR A 483 -5.91 9.41 12.83
CA TYR A 483 -5.45 10.79 12.78
C TYR A 483 -6.64 11.75 13.00
N SER A 484 -6.36 12.96 13.46
CA SER A 484 -7.37 14.01 13.62
C SER A 484 -7.42 14.87 12.36
N LEU A 485 -8.56 14.89 11.67
CA LEU A 485 -8.87 15.90 10.66
C LEU A 485 -9.54 17.08 11.37
N VAL A 486 -8.83 18.21 11.45
CA VAL A 486 -9.29 19.40 12.18
C VAL A 486 -9.53 20.52 11.19
N SER A 487 -10.59 21.30 11.37
CA SER A 487 -10.88 22.46 10.52
C SER A 487 -11.24 23.70 11.32
N LEU A 488 -11.00 24.86 10.72
CA LEU A 488 -11.51 26.14 11.16
C LEU A 488 -12.38 26.72 10.06
N ASP A 489 -13.61 27.06 10.44
CA ASP A 489 -14.58 27.70 9.56
C ASP A 489 -15.21 28.91 10.27
N THR A 490 -16.05 29.67 9.57
CA THR A 490 -16.74 30.87 10.08
C THR A 490 -17.63 30.59 11.27
N THR A 491 -18.12 29.35 11.42
CA THR A 491 -18.94 28.93 12.57
C THR A 491 -18.11 28.38 13.73
N GLY A 492 -16.79 28.28 13.60
CA GLY A 492 -15.90 27.77 14.64
C GLY A 492 -15.09 26.54 14.22
N PRO A 493 -14.37 25.91 15.17
CA PRO A 493 -13.59 24.71 14.90
C PRO A 493 -14.48 23.46 14.78
N ALA A 494 -14.06 22.52 13.94
CA ALA A 494 -14.63 21.18 13.85
C ALA A 494 -13.50 20.15 13.78
N VAL A 495 -13.77 18.93 14.23
CA VAL A 495 -12.81 17.82 14.20
C VAL A 495 -13.52 16.51 13.93
N ARG A 496 -12.88 15.65 13.14
CA ARG A 496 -13.24 14.25 12.95
C ARG A 496 -12.00 13.38 13.15
N LEU A 497 -12.13 12.35 13.99
CA LEU A 497 -11.12 11.31 14.09
C LEU A 497 -11.32 10.31 12.95
N VAL A 498 -10.31 10.14 12.11
CA VAL A 498 -10.37 9.30 10.92
C VAL A 498 -9.41 8.14 11.09
N GLN A 499 -9.90 6.92 10.85
CA GLN A 499 -9.10 5.71 11.04
C GLN A 499 -7.85 5.73 10.15
N LEU A 500 -6.71 5.45 10.76
CA LEU A 500 -5.45 5.26 10.04
C LEU A 500 -5.12 3.76 10.00
N SER A 501 -4.80 3.28 8.82
CA SER A 501 -4.33 1.92 8.57
C SER A 501 -3.30 1.97 7.45
N SER A 502 -2.62 0.85 7.19
CA SER A 502 -1.73 0.71 6.02
C SER A 502 -2.46 0.82 4.68
N SER A 503 -3.79 0.67 4.67
CA SER A 503 -4.66 0.77 3.50
C SER A 503 -5.85 1.68 3.83
N PRO A 504 -5.68 3.02 3.78
CA PRO A 504 -6.71 3.96 4.19
C PRO A 504 -8.00 3.80 3.38
N THR A 505 -9.14 3.93 4.05
CA THR A 505 -10.46 3.90 3.41
C THR A 505 -10.80 5.28 2.86
N TRP A 506 -11.33 5.32 1.64
CA TRP A 506 -11.74 6.53 0.94
C TRP A 506 -13.16 6.39 0.39
N PRO A 507 -13.93 7.48 0.25
CA PRO A 507 -13.57 8.87 0.55
C PRO A 507 -13.56 9.18 2.07
N VAL A 508 -13.12 10.39 2.43
CA VAL A 508 -13.27 10.97 3.78
C VAL A 508 -14.04 12.27 3.66
N THR A 509 -15.10 12.47 4.44
CA THR A 509 -15.87 13.72 4.47
C THR A 509 -15.97 14.34 5.87
N MET A 510 -16.14 15.65 5.99
CA MET A 510 -16.37 16.29 7.28
C MET A 510 -17.18 17.57 7.11
N ILE A 511 -18.23 17.73 7.90
CA ILE A 511 -19.03 18.97 7.94
C ILE A 511 -18.25 20.00 8.77
N THR A 512 -18.09 21.21 8.23
CA THR A 512 -17.37 22.32 8.88
C THR A 512 -18.30 23.45 9.29
N SER A 513 -19.43 23.61 8.61
CA SER A 513 -20.48 24.57 8.91
C SER A 513 -21.86 23.94 8.66
N PRO A 514 -22.87 24.19 9.51
CA PRO A 514 -22.77 24.91 10.79
C PRO A 514 -21.95 24.15 11.85
N ALA A 515 -21.59 24.81 12.94
CA ALA A 515 -20.90 24.16 14.05
C ALA A 515 -21.78 23.09 14.71
N ASP A 516 -21.20 21.91 14.95
CA ASP A 516 -21.88 20.81 15.62
C ASP A 516 -22.18 21.16 17.08
N ALA A 517 -23.47 21.25 17.41
CA ALA A 517 -23.95 21.56 18.75
C ALA A 517 -23.59 20.50 19.80
N ALA A 518 -23.29 19.27 19.37
CA ALA A 518 -22.93 18.16 20.24
C ALA A 518 -21.40 17.92 20.34
N LEU A 519 -20.58 18.65 19.58
CA LEU A 519 -19.14 18.45 19.56
C LEU A 519 -18.54 18.67 20.95
N ALA A 520 -17.96 17.60 21.50
CA ALA A 520 -17.38 17.55 22.84
C ALA A 520 -18.34 18.05 23.95
N GLY A 521 -19.62 17.67 23.83
CA GLY A 521 -20.66 18.06 24.79
C GLY A 521 -21.40 19.32 24.32
N VAL A 522 -21.21 20.44 25.01
CA VAL A 522 -21.84 21.73 24.64
C VAL A 522 -20.84 22.58 23.89
N ASN A 523 -21.01 22.68 22.57
CA ASN A 523 -20.12 23.48 21.74
C ASN A 523 -20.38 25.00 21.92
N PRO A 524 -19.40 25.80 22.39
CA PRO A 524 -19.54 27.23 22.66
C PRO A 524 -19.61 28.11 21.40
N HIS A 525 -19.42 27.52 20.22
CA HIS A 525 -19.59 28.19 18.92
C HIS A 525 -20.91 27.82 18.23
N ALA A 526 -21.56 26.73 18.65
CA ALA A 526 -22.84 26.30 18.11
C ALA A 526 -24.01 27.03 18.79
N GLY A 527 -24.36 28.21 18.27
CA GLY A 527 -25.56 28.95 18.67
C GLY A 527 -26.86 28.32 18.17
N GLU A 528 -27.99 28.71 18.76
CA GLU A 528 -29.31 28.30 18.26
C GLU A 528 -29.68 29.04 16.97
N LEU A 529 -29.92 28.27 15.91
CA LEU A 529 -30.28 28.77 14.59
C LEU A 529 -31.80 28.99 14.50
N PRO A 530 -32.29 30.07 13.87
CA PRO A 530 -33.73 30.33 13.82
C PRO A 530 -34.49 29.24 13.03
N ALA A 531 -35.67 28.86 13.52
CA ALA A 531 -36.60 28.02 12.77
C ALA A 531 -36.89 28.58 11.36
N ALA A 532 -36.96 27.67 10.38
CA ALA A 532 -37.15 28.00 8.96
C ALA A 532 -36.09 28.93 8.34
N ALA A 533 -34.95 29.17 9.00
CA ALA A 533 -33.85 29.93 8.41
C ALA A 533 -33.17 29.13 7.29
N SER A 534 -32.74 29.84 6.26
CA SER A 534 -31.76 29.32 5.31
C SER A 534 -30.37 29.38 5.95
N VAL A 535 -29.67 28.24 5.97
CA VAL A 535 -28.34 28.11 6.54
C VAL A 535 -27.39 27.47 5.54
N THR A 536 -26.17 28.01 5.50
CA THR A 536 -25.10 27.50 4.65
C THR A 536 -24.44 26.29 5.31
N VAL A 537 -24.55 25.15 4.64
CA VAL A 537 -23.85 23.93 4.99
C VAL A 537 -22.59 23.83 4.15
N ARG A 538 -21.44 23.62 4.81
CA ARG A 538 -20.18 23.30 4.16
C ARG A 538 -19.60 21.99 4.65
N ALA A 539 -19.05 21.25 3.70
CA ALA A 539 -18.38 19.98 3.96
C ALA A 539 -17.08 19.90 3.17
N LEU A 540 -16.10 19.26 3.78
CA LEU A 540 -14.87 18.81 3.16
C LEU A 540 -15.08 17.40 2.59
N ALA A 541 -14.46 17.08 1.47
CA ALA A 541 -14.42 15.73 0.92
C ALA A 541 -13.11 15.42 0.19
N PHE A 542 -12.54 14.25 0.48
CA PHE A 542 -11.21 13.85 0.02
C PHE A 542 -11.20 12.42 -0.51
N ALA A 543 -10.54 12.19 -1.64
CA ALA A 543 -10.20 10.87 -2.17
C ALA A 543 -9.06 11.00 -3.20
N PRO A 544 -8.05 10.11 -3.21
CA PRO A 544 -6.96 10.15 -4.19
C PRO A 544 -7.44 10.06 -5.64
N GLY A 545 -8.52 9.31 -5.90
CA GLY A 545 -9.13 9.17 -7.22
C GLY A 545 -10.22 10.23 -7.54
N GLY A 546 -10.29 11.30 -6.74
CA GLY A 546 -11.31 12.33 -6.88
C GLY A 546 -12.66 11.97 -6.23
N ILE A 547 -13.45 13.00 -5.96
CA ILE A 547 -14.80 12.90 -5.43
C ILE A 547 -15.80 13.02 -6.59
N SER A 548 -16.66 12.01 -6.76
CA SER A 548 -17.69 12.03 -7.79
C SER A 548 -18.90 12.87 -7.38
N LYS A 549 -19.26 12.86 -6.10
CA LYS A 549 -20.42 13.59 -5.58
C LYS A 549 -20.31 13.86 -4.09
N VAL A 550 -20.83 15.00 -3.64
CA VAL A 550 -21.13 15.26 -2.21
C VAL A 550 -22.59 15.65 -2.06
N GLU A 551 -23.26 15.07 -1.08
CA GLU A 551 -24.67 15.33 -0.77
C GLU A 551 -24.86 15.59 0.72
N VAL A 552 -25.89 16.34 1.08
CA VAL A 552 -26.30 16.57 2.46
C VAL A 552 -27.73 16.11 2.69
N GLN A 553 -28.02 15.64 3.90
CA GLN A 553 -29.34 15.28 4.37
C GLN A 553 -29.63 15.98 5.70
N LEU A 554 -30.80 16.63 5.79
CA LEU A 554 -31.33 17.22 7.02
C LEU A 554 -32.39 16.29 7.63
N GLY A 555 -32.16 15.80 8.84
CA GLY A 555 -33.02 14.80 9.49
C GLY A 555 -33.19 13.56 8.62
N ASP A 556 -34.45 13.20 8.36
CA ASP A 556 -34.85 12.10 7.46
C ASP A 556 -35.32 12.61 6.08
N GLY A 557 -34.95 13.85 5.74
CA GLY A 557 -35.28 14.47 4.45
C GLY A 557 -34.55 13.84 3.26
N PRO A 558 -34.76 14.36 2.04
CA PRO A 558 -34.02 13.91 0.87
C PRO A 558 -32.54 14.32 0.93
N TRP A 559 -31.69 13.55 0.24
CA TRP A 559 -30.32 13.97 -0.05
C TRP A 559 -30.33 15.10 -1.08
N VAL A 560 -29.59 16.16 -0.80
CA VAL A 560 -29.43 17.34 -1.65
C VAL A 560 -27.97 17.43 -2.05
N GLU A 561 -27.70 17.52 -3.34
CA GLU A 561 -26.34 17.65 -3.86
C GLU A 561 -25.72 19.00 -3.50
N MET A 562 -24.44 18.96 -3.12
CA MET A 562 -23.67 20.14 -2.75
C MET A 562 -22.83 20.61 -3.93
N ALA A 563 -22.81 21.92 -4.17
CA ALA A 563 -21.96 22.52 -5.19
C ALA A 563 -20.50 22.52 -4.72
N ARG A 564 -19.58 22.14 -5.61
CA ARG A 564 -18.14 22.27 -5.37
C ARG A 564 -17.76 23.74 -5.50
N LEU A 565 -17.24 24.35 -4.43
CA LEU A 565 -16.78 25.75 -4.45
C LEU A 565 -15.32 25.86 -4.87
N ARG A 566 -14.48 24.98 -4.34
CA ARG A 566 -13.08 24.81 -4.72
C ARG A 566 -12.65 23.38 -4.44
N ASP A 567 -11.39 23.07 -4.68
CA ASP A 567 -10.85 21.76 -4.34
C ASP A 567 -11.16 21.40 -2.88
N HIS A 568 -11.74 20.21 -2.72
CA HIS A 568 -12.19 19.61 -1.46
C HIS A 568 -13.34 20.31 -0.71
N VAL A 569 -13.79 21.49 -1.11
CA VAL A 569 -14.83 22.26 -0.39
C VAL A 569 -16.15 22.26 -1.15
N TYR A 570 -17.20 21.81 -0.48
CA TYR A 570 -18.55 21.71 -1.01
C TYR A 570 -19.52 22.53 -0.16
N GLN A 571 -20.51 23.16 -0.80
CA GLN A 571 -21.50 24.00 -0.13
C GLN A 571 -22.91 23.81 -0.68
N VAL A 572 -23.90 23.95 0.19
CA VAL A 572 -25.30 24.16 -0.19
C VAL A 572 -26.03 24.94 0.90
N ASP A 573 -27.01 25.76 0.51
CA ASP A 573 -27.92 26.38 1.46
C ASP A 573 -29.14 25.49 1.68
N LEU A 574 -29.45 25.21 2.94
CA LEU A 574 -30.62 24.41 3.35
C LEU A 574 -31.58 25.24 4.20
N THR A 575 -32.87 24.97 4.08
CA THR A 575 -33.87 25.53 4.99
C THR A 575 -34.04 24.62 6.20
N LEU A 576 -33.80 25.15 7.40
CA LEU A 576 -33.99 24.42 8.65
C LEU A 576 -35.47 24.10 8.91
N PRO A 577 -35.77 23.11 9.77
CA PRO A 577 -37.15 22.82 10.17
C PRO A 577 -37.83 24.04 10.80
N GLY A 578 -39.15 24.15 10.63
CA GLY A 578 -39.95 25.22 11.24
C GLY A 578 -40.25 24.99 12.74
N LEU A 579 -39.83 23.87 13.30
CA LEU A 579 -40.03 23.50 14.70
C LEU A 579 -38.70 23.58 15.46
N ALA A 580 -38.74 24.13 16.67
CA ALA A 580 -37.60 24.16 17.58
C ALA A 580 -37.20 22.74 18.02
N GLY A 581 -35.91 22.54 18.23
CA GLY A 581 -35.34 21.27 18.68
C GLY A 581 -33.99 20.96 18.06
N ASN A 582 -33.45 19.78 18.41
CA ASN A 582 -32.25 19.27 17.77
C ASN A 582 -32.63 18.56 16.46
N THR A 583 -31.83 18.78 15.42
CA THR A 583 -31.94 18.06 14.15
C THR A 583 -30.56 17.58 13.71
N THR A 584 -30.51 16.47 12.99
CA THR A 584 -29.26 15.91 12.47
C THR A 584 -28.97 16.46 11.07
N LEU A 585 -27.70 16.67 10.79
CA LEU A 585 -27.21 17.02 9.47
C LEU A 585 -26.15 16.00 9.07
N ARG A 586 -26.34 15.34 7.93
CA ARG A 586 -25.41 14.33 7.41
C ARG A 586 -24.84 14.79 6.09
N ALA A 587 -23.54 14.70 5.89
CA ALA A 587 -22.89 14.86 4.60
C ALA A 587 -22.37 13.50 4.15
N ARG A 588 -22.58 13.17 2.88
CA ARG A 588 -22.10 11.94 2.24
C ARG A 588 -21.22 12.31 1.06
N ALA A 589 -19.98 11.83 1.07
CA ALA A 589 -19.11 11.88 -0.09
C ALA A 589 -19.11 10.51 -0.79
N SER A 590 -19.08 10.54 -2.13
CA SER A 590 -18.98 9.38 -3.00
C SER A 590 -17.75 9.50 -3.89
N ALA A 591 -17.04 8.39 -4.07
CA ALA A 591 -15.91 8.25 -4.98
C ALA A 591 -15.94 6.86 -5.62
N GLY A 592 -15.08 6.60 -6.61
CA GLY A 592 -14.97 5.26 -7.22
C GLY A 592 -14.63 4.15 -6.22
N SER A 593 -14.02 4.51 -5.08
CA SER A 593 -13.66 3.59 -3.99
C SER A 593 -14.78 3.29 -2.99
N GLY A 594 -15.89 4.04 -3.00
CA GLY A 594 -16.98 3.86 -2.04
C GLY A 594 -17.62 5.16 -1.56
N THR A 595 -18.20 5.13 -0.35
CA THR A 595 -18.88 6.28 0.25
C THR A 595 -18.51 6.44 1.72
N ASP A 596 -18.49 7.67 2.20
CA ASP A 596 -18.30 8.01 3.61
C ASP A 596 -19.32 9.05 4.06
N VAL A 597 -19.72 8.99 5.34
CA VAL A 597 -20.76 9.84 5.92
C VAL A 597 -20.28 10.48 7.22
N HIS A 598 -20.47 11.79 7.34
CA HIS A 598 -20.25 12.53 8.57
C HIS A 598 -21.58 13.13 9.07
N GLU A 599 -21.86 13.01 10.36
CA GLU A 599 -23.09 13.50 11.00
C GLU A 599 -22.75 14.53 12.08
N ILE A 600 -23.53 15.62 12.14
CA ILE A 600 -23.50 16.60 13.22
C ILE A 600 -24.90 16.88 13.76
N THR A 601 -24.97 17.47 14.95
CA THR A 601 -26.21 17.96 15.55
C THR A 601 -26.33 19.48 15.37
N VAL A 602 -27.52 19.94 14.99
CA VAL A 602 -27.85 21.37 14.88
C VAL A 602 -29.01 21.69 15.81
N LYS A 603 -28.94 22.83 16.53
CA LYS A 603 -30.00 23.32 17.40
C LYS A 603 -30.83 24.40 16.73
N VAL A 604 -32.15 24.18 16.66
CA VAL A 604 -33.13 25.11 16.10
C VAL A 604 -33.97 25.72 17.22
N LYS A 605 -34.18 27.03 17.19
CA LYS A 605 -35.02 27.78 18.15
C LYS A 605 -36.33 28.28 17.58
#